data_AF-A0A8T4JM88-F1
#
_entry.id   AF-A0A8T4JM88-F1
#
_cell.length_a   1.000
_cell.length_b   1.000
_cell.length_c   1.000
_cell.angle_alpha   90.00
_cell.angle_beta   90.00
_cell.angle_gamma   90.00
#
_symmetry.space_group_name_H-M   'P 1'
#
loop_
_entity.id
_entity.type
_entity.pdbx_description
1 polymer ?
#
loop_
_entity_poly.entity_id
_entity_poly.type
_entity_poly.pdbx_seq_one_letter_code
_entity_poly.pdbx_strand_id
1 'polypeptide(L)'
;LENLEEGNSKYYFWLLIIGIIIILVIIIYLIYYKYYKKNKKAFDDIKDVNSEKPFDYKFESRKLLKESKKLFNLKKHKDAYEKAGQAIRLFLSHKYHLKIETTNDDIIRYLKLQNMDITKIKECFDLCCLVEFAKYKANIKDFNMILKIGEDIIR
;
A
#
# COMPACT_ATOMS: atom_id res chain seq x y z
N LEU A 1 57.07 33.65 -1.14
CA LEU A 1 55.70 34.21 -1.13
C LEU A 1 54.74 33.33 -1.94
N GLU A 2 55.18 32.79 -3.08
CA GLU A 2 54.40 31.87 -3.95
C GLU A 2 53.90 30.57 -3.25
N ASN A 3 54.72 29.94 -2.41
CA ASN A 3 54.33 28.71 -1.69
C ASN A 3 53.28 28.89 -0.57
N LEU A 4 53.00 30.14 -0.14
CA LEU A 4 52.00 30.43 0.89
C LEU A 4 50.60 30.65 0.29
N GLU A 5 50.52 31.06 -0.98
CA GLU A 5 49.24 31.29 -1.67
C GLU A 5 48.60 29.99 -2.17
N GLU A 6 49.41 29.01 -2.63
CA GLU A 6 48.91 27.69 -3.04
C GLU A 6 48.33 26.86 -1.87
N GLY A 7 48.88 27.01 -0.67
CA GLY A 7 48.38 26.31 0.53
C GLY A 7 46.99 26.80 0.94
N ASN A 8 46.76 28.11 0.83
CA ASN A 8 45.48 28.72 1.15
C ASN A 8 44.39 28.36 0.13
N SER A 9 44.69 28.33 -1.17
CA SER A 9 43.70 28.00 -2.21
C SER A 9 43.16 26.56 -2.06
N LYS A 10 44.04 25.61 -1.73
CA LYS A 10 43.65 24.21 -1.43
C LYS A 10 42.79 24.10 -0.18
N TYR A 11 43.07 24.91 0.85
CA TYR A 11 42.28 24.95 2.07
C TYR A 11 40.87 25.51 1.84
N TYR A 12 40.73 26.60 1.07
CA TYR A 12 39.42 27.13 0.68
C TYR A 12 38.61 26.15 -0.17
N PHE A 13 39.27 25.39 -1.05
CA PHE A 13 38.63 24.35 -1.84
C PHE A 13 38.10 23.19 -0.98
N TRP A 14 38.87 22.76 0.02
CA TRP A 14 38.44 21.76 1.01
C TRP A 14 37.28 22.24 1.87
N LEU A 15 37.29 23.51 2.29
CA LEU A 15 36.16 24.12 3.02
C LEU A 15 34.88 24.16 2.19
N LEU A 16 34.98 24.44 0.88
CA LEU A 16 33.83 24.38 -0.02
C LEU A 16 33.24 22.97 -0.14
N ILE A 17 34.09 21.95 -0.27
CA ILE A 17 33.64 20.55 -0.34
C ILE A 17 32.90 20.15 0.95
N ILE A 18 33.45 20.51 2.11
CA ILE A 18 32.82 20.23 3.41
C ILE A 18 31.46 20.95 3.51
N GLY A 19 31.38 22.20 3.06
CA GLY A 19 30.12 22.96 3.01
C GLY A 19 29.06 22.27 2.16
N ILE A 20 29.43 21.75 0.99
CA ILE A 20 28.52 21.01 0.09
C ILE A 20 28.05 19.70 0.75
N ILE A 21 28.93 18.97 1.43
CA ILE A 21 28.58 17.73 2.14
C ILE A 21 27.57 18.02 3.26
N ILE A 22 27.78 19.09 4.03
CA ILE A 22 26.85 19.48 5.10
C ILE A 22 25.46 19.79 4.53
N ILE A 23 25.40 20.53 3.42
CA ILE A 23 24.13 20.84 2.74
C ILE A 23 23.43 19.56 2.26
N LEU A 24 24.19 18.62 1.68
CA LEU A 24 23.65 17.32 1.25
C LEU A 24 23.05 16.53 2.42
N VAL A 25 23.75 16.47 3.56
CA VAL A 25 23.26 15.80 4.76
C VAL A 25 21.97 16.43 5.28
N ILE A 26 21.88 17.76 5.27
CA ILE A 26 20.66 18.49 5.67
C ILE A 26 19.50 18.16 4.73
N ILE A 27 19.73 18.13 3.41
CA ILE A 27 18.69 17.79 2.43
C ILE A 27 18.18 16.37 2.65
N ILE A 28 19.08 15.41 2.84
CA ILE A 28 18.73 14.01 3.14
C ILE A 28 17.91 13.93 4.44
N TYR A 29 18.34 14.64 5.48
CA TYR A 29 17.62 14.69 6.76
C TYR A 29 16.22 15.29 6.62
N LEU A 30 16.06 16.38 5.86
CA LEU A 30 14.76 17.01 5.62
C LEU A 30 13.81 16.10 4.84
N ILE A 31 14.30 15.41 3.81
CA ILE A 31 13.53 14.43 3.05
C ILE A 31 13.09 13.29 3.97
N TYR A 32 14.03 12.75 4.76
CA TYR A 32 13.75 11.69 5.73
C TYR A 32 12.69 12.12 6.76
N TYR A 33 12.86 13.29 7.38
CA TYR A 33 11.93 13.81 8.38
C TYR A 33 10.52 14.05 7.81
N LYS A 34 10.43 14.65 6.61
CA LYS A 34 9.14 14.91 5.94
C LYS A 34 8.43 13.61 5.59
N TYR A 35 9.15 12.61 5.10
CA TYR A 35 8.60 11.30 4.77
C TYR A 35 8.13 10.56 6.03
N TYR A 36 8.96 10.54 7.07
CA TYR A 36 8.66 9.84 8.33
C TYR A 36 7.45 10.44 9.06
N LYS A 37 7.37 11.78 9.14
CA LYS A 37 6.25 12.48 9.81
C LYS A 37 4.92 12.33 9.08
N LYS A 38 4.93 12.30 7.74
CA LYS A 38 3.72 12.10 6.93
C LYS A 38 3.18 10.67 7.11
N ASN A 39 4.06 9.69 7.17
CA ASN A 39 3.68 8.29 7.30
C ASN A 39 3.19 7.93 8.71
N LYS A 40 3.77 8.53 9.75
CA LYS A 40 3.35 8.28 11.14
C LYS A 40 1.94 8.83 11.44
N LYS A 41 1.63 10.05 10.99
CA LYS A 41 0.27 10.61 11.13
C LYS A 41 -0.78 9.80 10.37
N ALA A 42 -0.46 9.41 9.13
CA ALA A 42 -1.36 8.55 8.35
C ALA A 42 -1.58 7.17 8.98
N PHE A 43 -0.65 6.67 9.81
CA PHE A 43 -0.79 5.39 10.50
C PHE A 43 -1.74 5.47 11.70
N ASP A 44 -1.57 6.50 12.52
CA ASP A 44 -2.43 6.76 13.68
C ASP A 44 -3.87 7.07 13.23
N ASP A 45 -4.04 7.72 12.06
CA ASP A 45 -5.35 8.00 11.48
C ASP A 45 -6.05 6.76 10.88
N ILE A 46 -5.40 5.62 10.66
CA ILE A 46 -6.04 4.42 10.06
C ILE A 46 -6.26 3.32 11.11
N LYS A 47 -5.58 3.36 12.26
CA LYS A 47 -5.85 2.43 13.35
C LYS A 47 -7.02 2.94 14.19
N ASP A 48 -8.12 2.20 14.18
CA ASP A 48 -9.23 2.45 15.10
C ASP A 48 -9.83 1.10 15.51
N VAL A 49 -9.88 0.87 16.81
CA VAL A 49 -10.30 -0.42 17.39
C VAL A 49 -11.46 -0.15 18.32
N ASN A 50 -12.65 0.06 17.74
CA ASN A 50 -13.90 -0.28 18.40
C ASN A 50 -14.39 -1.62 17.83
N SER A 51 -13.81 -2.73 18.32
CA SER A 51 -14.33 -4.07 18.04
C SER A 51 -15.47 -4.38 19.00
N GLU A 52 -16.65 -3.79 18.79
CA GLU A 52 -17.77 -3.96 19.73
C GLU A 52 -18.48 -5.32 19.64
N LYS A 53 -18.13 -6.23 18.71
CA LYS A 53 -18.68 -7.60 18.67
C LYS A 53 -17.68 -8.63 18.15
N PRO A 54 -17.81 -9.92 18.53
CA PRO A 54 -17.10 -11.01 17.89
C PRO A 54 -17.58 -11.13 16.43
N PHE A 55 -16.89 -10.44 15.53
CA PHE A 55 -17.13 -10.50 14.09
C PHE A 55 -16.13 -11.46 13.45
N ASP A 56 -16.60 -12.59 12.93
CA ASP A 56 -15.78 -13.54 12.18
C ASP A 56 -15.54 -13.03 10.76
N TYR A 57 -14.62 -12.09 10.65
CA TYR A 57 -14.21 -11.50 9.38
C TYR A 57 -13.63 -12.55 8.41
N LYS A 58 -13.08 -13.66 8.90
CA LYS A 58 -12.59 -14.74 8.02
C LYS A 58 -13.76 -15.44 7.34
N PHE A 59 -14.78 -15.79 8.11
CA PHE A 59 -15.99 -16.41 7.58
C PHE A 59 -16.70 -15.49 6.57
N GLU A 60 -16.88 -14.23 6.91
CA GLU A 60 -17.56 -13.26 6.03
C GLU A 60 -16.75 -12.97 4.76
N SER A 61 -15.41 -12.85 4.84
CA SER A 61 -14.57 -12.71 3.65
C SER A 61 -14.64 -13.95 2.73
N ARG A 62 -14.69 -15.16 3.30
CA ARG A 62 -14.88 -16.39 2.50
C ARG A 62 -16.25 -16.43 1.84
N LYS A 63 -17.29 -15.95 2.52
CA LYS A 63 -18.64 -15.83 1.97
C LYS A 63 -18.67 -14.87 0.79
N LEU A 64 -18.06 -13.69 0.92
CA LEU A 64 -17.94 -12.70 -0.16
C LEU A 64 -17.19 -13.26 -1.37
N LEU A 65 -16.11 -14.02 -1.19
CA LEU A 65 -15.42 -14.70 -2.31
C LEU A 65 -16.31 -15.73 -3.01
N LYS A 66 -17.09 -16.52 -2.25
CA LYS A 66 -18.04 -17.48 -2.83
C LYS A 66 -19.13 -16.76 -3.63
N GLU A 67 -19.65 -15.64 -3.12
CA GLU A 67 -20.64 -14.82 -3.82
C GLU A 67 -20.06 -14.21 -5.10
N SER A 68 -18.85 -13.66 -5.02
CA SER A 68 -18.09 -13.15 -6.17
C SER A 68 -17.99 -14.20 -7.28
N LYS A 69 -17.62 -15.44 -6.95
CA LYS A 69 -17.57 -16.56 -7.91
C LYS A 69 -18.91 -16.85 -8.57
N LYS A 70 -20.01 -16.83 -7.79
CA LYS A 70 -21.37 -17.00 -8.33
C LYS A 70 -21.73 -15.88 -9.31
N LEU A 71 -21.45 -14.62 -8.95
CA LEU A 71 -21.73 -13.46 -9.80
C LEU A 71 -20.97 -13.53 -11.13
N PHE A 72 -19.71 -13.99 -11.10
CA PHE A 72 -18.93 -14.14 -12.31
C PHE A 72 -19.56 -15.16 -13.28
N ASN A 73 -20.03 -16.30 -12.76
CA ASN A 73 -20.73 -17.32 -13.55
C ASN A 73 -22.06 -16.83 -14.14
N LEU A 74 -22.73 -15.91 -13.44
CA LEU A 74 -23.94 -15.23 -13.91
C LEU A 74 -23.66 -14.09 -14.89
N LYS A 75 -22.41 -13.94 -15.37
CA LYS A 75 -21.94 -12.85 -16.25
C LYS A 75 -22.09 -11.45 -15.65
N LYS A 76 -22.29 -11.36 -14.33
CA LYS A 76 -22.31 -10.09 -13.57
C LYS A 76 -20.88 -9.71 -13.19
N HIS A 77 -20.05 -9.47 -14.19
CA HIS A 77 -18.60 -9.35 -14.00
C HIS A 77 -18.21 -8.15 -13.13
N LYS A 78 -18.88 -7.00 -13.30
CA LYS A 78 -18.68 -5.82 -12.45
C LYS A 78 -18.83 -6.18 -10.97
N ASP A 79 -20.00 -6.70 -10.60
CA ASP A 79 -20.34 -7.09 -9.23
C ASP A 79 -19.42 -8.19 -8.70
N ALA A 80 -18.99 -9.12 -9.57
CA ALA A 80 -18.06 -10.18 -9.20
C ALA A 80 -16.70 -9.64 -8.76
N TYR A 81 -16.10 -8.75 -9.55
CA TYR A 81 -14.81 -8.13 -9.22
C TYR A 81 -14.93 -7.20 -8.02
N GLU A 82 -16.02 -6.43 -7.92
CA GLU A 82 -16.31 -5.59 -6.75
C GLU A 82 -16.37 -6.44 -5.47
N LYS A 83 -17.10 -7.56 -5.50
CA LYS A 83 -17.22 -8.48 -4.35
C LYS A 83 -15.92 -9.17 -3.99
N ALA A 84 -15.07 -9.51 -4.97
CA ALA A 84 -13.74 -10.05 -4.69
C ALA A 84 -12.85 -9.01 -3.99
N GLY A 85 -12.86 -7.77 -4.46
CA GLY A 85 -12.15 -6.66 -3.83
C GLY A 85 -12.64 -6.40 -2.40
N GLN A 86 -13.96 -6.40 -2.20
CA GLN A 86 -14.58 -6.29 -0.87
C GLN A 86 -14.12 -7.40 0.09
N ALA A 87 -14.06 -8.66 -0.38
CA ALA A 87 -13.63 -9.79 0.43
C ALA A 87 -12.20 -9.64 0.96
N ILE A 88 -11.28 -9.29 0.05
CA ILE A 88 -9.85 -9.09 0.37
C ILE A 88 -9.69 -7.89 1.29
N ARG A 89 -10.39 -6.78 1.00
CA ARG A 89 -10.36 -5.56 1.82
C ARG A 89 -10.86 -5.79 3.23
N LEU A 90 -12.01 -6.47 3.39
CA LEU A 90 -12.57 -6.83 4.68
C LEU A 90 -11.59 -7.67 5.51
N PHE A 91 -10.95 -8.66 4.89
CA PHE A 91 -10.02 -9.51 5.60
C PHE A 91 -8.79 -8.73 6.09
N LEU A 92 -8.18 -7.95 5.19
CA LEU A 92 -6.95 -7.21 5.50
C LEU A 92 -7.20 -6.07 6.48
N SER A 93 -8.34 -5.37 6.40
CA SER A 93 -8.67 -4.33 7.36
C SER A 93 -8.79 -4.89 8.78
N HIS A 94 -9.54 -5.98 8.95
CA HIS A 94 -9.70 -6.61 10.26
C HIS A 94 -8.41 -7.28 10.76
N LYS A 95 -7.68 -7.99 9.88
CA LYS A 95 -6.41 -8.64 10.25
C LYS A 95 -5.36 -7.65 10.79
N TYR A 96 -5.35 -6.43 10.28
CA TYR A 96 -4.39 -5.41 10.67
C TYR A 96 -4.98 -4.30 11.55
N HIS A 97 -6.21 -4.49 12.06
CA HIS A 97 -6.90 -3.53 12.93
C HIS A 97 -6.98 -2.11 12.32
N LEU A 98 -7.29 -2.05 11.03
CA LEU A 98 -7.53 -0.82 10.29
C LEU A 98 -8.99 -0.39 10.47
N LYS A 99 -9.27 0.90 10.28
CA LYS A 99 -10.60 1.50 10.33
C LYS A 99 -11.60 0.73 9.47
N ILE A 100 -12.87 0.73 9.88
CA ILE A 100 -13.95 0.05 9.14
C ILE A 100 -14.05 0.57 7.69
N GLU A 101 -13.83 1.87 7.47
CA GLU A 101 -13.89 2.52 6.16
C GLU A 101 -12.57 2.48 5.37
N THR A 102 -11.65 1.58 5.71
CA THR A 102 -10.35 1.48 5.03
C THR A 102 -10.52 1.17 3.54
N THR A 103 -9.92 1.99 2.67
CA THR A 103 -9.94 1.81 1.21
C THR A 103 -8.85 0.82 0.73
N ASN A 104 -8.91 0.44 -0.55
CA ASN A 104 -7.84 -0.36 -1.17
C ASN A 104 -6.47 0.34 -1.04
N ASP A 105 -6.43 1.65 -1.27
CA ASP A 105 -5.21 2.46 -1.19
C ASP A 105 -4.66 2.54 0.23
N ASP A 106 -5.53 2.62 1.24
CA ASP A 106 -5.13 2.64 2.64
C ASP A 106 -4.48 1.32 3.05
N ILE A 107 -5.02 0.18 2.58
CA ILE A 107 -4.41 -1.15 2.78
C ILE A 107 -3.05 -1.22 2.12
N ILE A 108 -2.94 -0.82 0.85
CA ILE A 108 -1.64 -0.86 0.13
C ILE A 108 -0.61 0.05 0.82
N ARG A 109 -1.02 1.24 1.24
CA ARG A 109 -0.17 2.17 2.00
C ARG A 109 0.29 1.53 3.30
N TYR A 110 -0.62 0.93 4.07
CA TYR A 110 -0.29 0.25 5.32
C TYR A 110 0.73 -0.88 5.08
N LEU A 111 0.45 -1.79 4.15
CA LEU A 111 1.32 -2.94 3.87
C LEU A 111 2.71 -2.50 3.39
N LYS A 112 2.78 -1.47 2.55
CA LYS A 112 4.04 -0.87 2.10
C LYS A 112 4.85 -0.31 3.27
N LEU A 113 4.20 0.36 4.22
CA LEU A 113 4.86 0.87 5.42
C LEU A 113 5.35 -0.24 6.35
N GLN A 114 4.68 -1.40 6.35
CA GLN A 114 5.14 -2.59 7.06
C GLN A 114 6.21 -3.39 6.30
N ASN A 115 6.74 -2.87 5.17
CA ASN A 115 7.68 -3.57 4.29
C ASN A 115 7.19 -4.96 3.82
N MET A 116 5.87 -5.13 3.69
CA MET A 116 5.28 -6.35 3.17
C MET A 116 5.26 -6.33 1.64
N ASP A 117 5.35 -7.50 1.00
CA ASP A 117 5.15 -7.63 -0.44
C ASP A 117 3.70 -7.28 -0.81
N ILE A 118 3.52 -6.17 -1.52
CA ILE A 118 2.21 -5.68 -1.96
C ILE A 118 1.86 -6.09 -3.37
N THR A 119 2.78 -6.72 -4.12
CA THR A 119 2.67 -6.88 -5.58
C THR A 119 1.37 -7.57 -5.97
N LYS A 120 1.08 -8.72 -5.35
CA LYS A 120 -0.13 -9.51 -5.63
C LYS A 120 -1.42 -8.83 -5.18
N ILE A 121 -1.39 -8.17 -4.01
CA ILE A 121 -2.58 -7.52 -3.43
C ILE A 121 -2.93 -6.27 -4.24
N LYS A 122 -1.92 -5.49 -4.63
CA LYS A 122 -2.09 -4.32 -5.48
C LYS A 122 -2.65 -4.72 -6.84
N GLU A 123 -2.10 -5.75 -7.46
CA GLU A 123 -2.60 -6.26 -8.74
C GLU A 123 -4.08 -6.69 -8.65
N CYS A 124 -4.48 -7.38 -7.57
CA CYS A 124 -5.88 -7.71 -7.34
C CYS A 124 -6.76 -6.46 -7.24
N PHE A 125 -6.38 -5.49 -6.41
CA PHE A 125 -7.16 -4.27 -6.24
C PHE A 125 -7.25 -3.45 -7.52
N ASP A 126 -6.15 -3.34 -8.27
CA ASP A 126 -6.13 -2.62 -9.55
C ASP A 126 -7.09 -3.29 -10.55
N LEU A 127 -7.02 -4.61 -10.72
CA LEU A 127 -7.92 -5.35 -11.60
C LEU A 127 -9.39 -5.25 -11.17
N CYS A 128 -9.66 -5.35 -9.87
CA CYS A 128 -11.00 -5.16 -9.32
C CYS A 128 -11.56 -3.78 -9.69
N CYS A 129 -10.81 -2.71 -9.42
CA CYS A 129 -11.23 -1.35 -9.73
C CYS A 129 -11.39 -1.13 -11.24
N LEU A 130 -10.46 -1.61 -12.06
CA LEU A 130 -10.54 -1.44 -13.51
C LEU A 130 -11.80 -2.08 -14.10
N VAL A 131 -12.19 -3.28 -13.64
CA VAL A 131 -13.42 -3.93 -14.09
C VAL A 131 -14.66 -3.22 -13.53
N GLU A 132 -14.64 -2.82 -12.26
CA GLU A 132 -15.74 -2.10 -11.60
C GLU A 132 -16.10 -0.81 -12.36
N PHE A 133 -15.09 -0.06 -12.78
CA PHE A 133 -15.23 1.19 -13.53
C PHE A 133 -15.26 1.01 -15.06
N ALA A 134 -15.44 -0.23 -15.54
CA ALA A 134 -15.50 -0.57 -16.97
C ALA A 134 -14.29 -0.12 -17.81
N LYS A 135 -13.13 0.05 -17.18
CA LYS A 135 -11.85 0.38 -17.81
C LYS A 135 -11.08 -0.86 -18.28
N TYR A 136 -11.54 -2.05 -17.89
CA TYR A 136 -10.95 -3.32 -18.28
C TYR A 136 -12.02 -4.37 -18.54
N LYS A 137 -11.83 -5.19 -19.59
CA LYS A 137 -12.75 -6.28 -19.93
C LYS A 137 -12.46 -7.49 -19.04
N ALA A 138 -13.42 -7.81 -18.18
CA ALA A 138 -13.36 -8.98 -17.32
C ALA A 138 -13.05 -10.27 -18.12
N ASN A 139 -12.19 -11.11 -17.55
CA ASN A 139 -11.85 -12.40 -18.12
C ASN A 139 -11.62 -13.43 -17.01
N ILE A 140 -11.76 -14.70 -17.35
CA ILE A 140 -11.72 -15.80 -16.38
C ILE A 140 -10.31 -16.03 -15.81
N LYS A 141 -9.26 -15.73 -16.57
CA LYS A 141 -7.87 -15.94 -16.13
C LYS A 141 -7.55 -15.02 -14.95
N ASP A 142 -7.80 -13.73 -15.12
CA ASP A 142 -7.52 -12.72 -14.10
C ASP A 142 -8.45 -12.89 -12.91
N PHE A 143 -9.72 -13.21 -13.15
CA PHE A 143 -10.66 -13.47 -12.06
C PHE A 143 -10.24 -14.68 -11.21
N ASN A 144 -9.81 -15.78 -11.83
CA ASN A 144 -9.30 -16.95 -11.11
C ASN A 144 -8.02 -16.64 -10.33
N MET A 145 -7.16 -15.78 -10.86
CA MET A 145 -5.98 -15.29 -10.15
C MET A 145 -6.38 -14.53 -8.88
N ILE A 146 -7.35 -13.61 -8.98
CA ILE A 146 -7.86 -12.85 -7.83
C ILE A 146 -8.45 -13.80 -6.78
N LEU A 147 -9.27 -14.78 -7.20
CA LEU A 147 -9.84 -15.78 -6.28
C LEU A 147 -8.74 -16.56 -5.55
N LYS A 148 -7.73 -17.03 -6.27
CA LYS A 148 -6.60 -17.76 -5.68
C LYS A 148 -5.86 -16.92 -4.64
N ILE A 149 -5.55 -15.66 -4.96
CA ILE A 149 -4.89 -14.74 -4.04
C ILE A 149 -5.78 -14.48 -2.81
N GLY A 150 -7.07 -14.27 -3.01
CA GLY A 150 -8.02 -14.10 -1.91
C GLY A 150 -8.07 -15.32 -0.99
N GLU A 151 -8.19 -16.52 -1.55
CA GLU A 151 -8.20 -17.79 -0.82
C GLU A 151 -6.90 -18.01 -0.04
N ASP A 152 -5.74 -17.72 -0.66
CA ASP A 152 -4.43 -17.83 -0.02
C ASP A 152 -4.26 -16.87 1.17
N ILE A 153 -4.78 -15.64 1.05
CA ILE A 153 -4.67 -14.62 2.09
C ILE A 153 -5.62 -14.91 3.26
N ILE A 154 -6.83 -15.41 3.00
CA ILE A 154 -7.90 -15.66 3.99
C ILE A 154 -7.73 -17.03 4.70
N ARG A 155 -6.64 -17.74 4.43
CA ARG A 155 -6.39 -19.09 4.98
C ARG A 155 -6.37 -19.14 6.51
#